data_AF-A0A7R7VNE9-F1
#
_entry.id   AF-A0A7R7VNE9-F1
#
_cell.length_a   1.000
_cell.length_b   1.000
_cell.length_c   1.000
_cell.angle_alpha   90.00
_cell.angle_beta   90.00
_cell.angle_gamma   90.00
#
_symmetry.space_group_name_H-M   'P 1'
#
loop_
_entity.id
_entity.type
_entity.pdbx_description
1 polymer ?
#
loop_
_entity_poly.entity_id
_entity_poly.type
_entity_poly.pdbx_seq_one_letter_code
_entity_poly.pdbx_strand_id
1 'polypeptide(L)'
;MRGTASLSILGFLTQAIKEKKERLGECGDKIDGSHIDLLSRYIHLQKNNTGFPAWMFSNVIAGSDSVGTVMRTLLFHLLVYSSTLEKLHEELKAADLSRPFPRYNEVRKLPYLDACVQEAAQIHPPFALPFERVVPDGGITVLGRNLPEGTVVAGNPYVVNWDPNTFGEDAVF
;
A
#
# COMPACT_ATOMS: atom_id res chain seq x y z
N MET A 1 -13.45 -18.68 21.83
CA MET A 1 -13.00 -18.64 20.42
C MET A 1 -13.18 -17.23 19.90
N ARG A 2 -12.10 -16.51 19.59
CA ARG A 2 -12.18 -15.19 18.93
C ARG A 2 -12.58 -15.45 17.46
N GLY A 3 -13.65 -14.81 16.99
CA GLY A 3 -14.10 -14.92 15.61
C GLY A 3 -12.97 -14.58 14.65
N THR A 4 -12.80 -15.36 13.58
CA THR A 4 -11.77 -15.14 12.57
C THR A 4 -11.93 -13.75 11.95
N ALA A 5 -10.83 -13.01 11.80
CA ALA A 5 -10.84 -11.62 11.32
C ALA A 5 -11.52 -11.45 9.94
N SER A 6 -11.51 -12.50 9.11
CA SER A 6 -12.18 -12.52 7.80
C SER A 6 -13.71 -12.36 7.88
N LEU A 7 -14.37 -12.95 8.89
CA LEU A 7 -15.80 -12.75 9.12
C LEU A 7 -16.11 -11.30 9.51
N SER A 8 -15.19 -10.64 10.22
CA SER A 8 -15.33 -9.23 10.58
C SER A 8 -15.22 -8.29 9.38
N ILE A 9 -14.31 -8.57 8.44
CA ILE A 9 -14.11 -7.72 7.26
C ILE A 9 -15.29 -7.85 6.29
N LEU A 10 -15.77 -9.08 6.05
CA LEU A 10 -16.97 -9.29 5.21
C LEU A 10 -18.22 -8.66 5.83
N GLY A 11 -18.35 -8.73 7.16
CA GLY A 11 -19.41 -8.04 7.90
C GLY A 11 -19.34 -6.52 7.72
N PHE A 12 -18.16 -5.94 7.91
CA PHE A 12 -17.92 -4.51 7.66
C PHE A 12 -18.25 -4.10 6.23
N LEU A 13 -17.81 -4.86 5.23
CA LEU A 13 -18.09 -4.60 3.82
C LEU A 13 -19.58 -4.63 3.52
N THR A 14 -20.28 -5.64 4.03
CA THR A 14 -21.73 -5.78 3.83
C THR A 14 -22.48 -4.58 4.41
N GLN A 15 -22.09 -4.13 5.60
CA GLN A 15 -22.65 -2.95 6.24
C GLN A 15 -22.36 -1.68 5.44
N ALA A 16 -21.10 -1.47 5.03
CA ALA A 16 -20.70 -0.30 4.24
C ALA A 16 -21.41 -0.25 2.87
N ILE A 17 -21.59 -1.40 2.21
CA ILE A 17 -22.33 -1.49 0.94
C ILE A 17 -23.81 -1.12 1.15
N LYS A 18 -24.42 -1.62 2.24
CA LYS A 18 -25.82 -1.32 2.57
C LYS A 18 -26.02 0.17 2.79
N GLU A 19 -25.23 0.78 3.68
CA GLU A 19 -25.29 2.21 3.98
C GLU A 19 -25.07 3.07 2.72
N LYS A 20 -24.15 2.66 1.85
CA LYS A 20 -23.88 3.39 0.61
C LYS A 20 -25.04 3.30 -0.39
N LYS A 21 -25.68 2.14 -0.51
CA LYS A 21 -26.87 1.96 -1.37
C LYS A 21 -28.06 2.80 -0.89
N GLU A 22 -28.27 2.86 0.43
CA GLU A 22 -29.31 3.71 1.03
C GLU A 22 -29.08 5.19 0.67
N ARG A 23 -27.85 5.69 0.86
CA ARG A 23 -27.49 7.08 0.51
C ARG A 23 -27.62 7.39 -0.99
N LEU A 24 -27.30 6.45 -1.87
CA LEU A 24 -27.43 6.63 -3.32
C LEU A 24 -28.90 6.62 -3.78
N GLY A 25 -29.76 5.84 -3.13
CA GLY A 25 -31.20 5.81 -3.39
C GLY A 25 -31.90 7.14 -3.05
N GLU A 26 -31.42 7.84 -2.02
CA GLU A 26 -31.96 9.14 -1.59
C GLU A 26 -31.52 10.32 -2.47
N CYS A 27 -30.37 10.21 -3.14
CA CYS A 27 -29.77 11.32 -3.90
C CYS A 27 -30.22 11.40 -5.37
N GLY A 28 -30.87 10.35 -5.89
CA GLY A 28 -31.16 10.21 -7.32
C GLY A 28 -29.88 10.06 -8.16
N ASP A 29 -30.02 9.57 -9.40
CA ASP A 29 -28.91 9.19 -10.32
C ASP A 29 -28.04 10.38 -10.81
N LYS A 30 -28.06 11.53 -10.12
CA LYS A 30 -27.24 12.70 -10.44
C LYS A 30 -25.86 12.54 -9.79
N ILE A 31 -24.96 11.95 -10.56
CA ILE A 31 -23.55 11.90 -10.22
C ILE A 31 -22.95 13.29 -10.45
N ASP A 32 -22.80 14.08 -9.39
CA ASP A 32 -21.97 15.27 -9.44
C ASP A 32 -20.52 14.83 -9.71
N GLY A 33 -19.96 15.25 -10.84
CA GLY A 33 -18.66 14.77 -11.35
C GLY A 33 -17.46 15.14 -10.47
N SER A 34 -17.70 15.86 -9.36
CA SER A 34 -16.65 16.39 -8.50
C SER A 34 -15.99 15.32 -7.62
N HIS A 35 -16.69 14.28 -7.13
CA HIS A 35 -16.07 13.20 -6.34
C HIS A 35 -16.90 11.90 -6.27
N ILE A 36 -16.70 10.99 -7.23
CA ILE A 36 -17.24 9.63 -7.16
C ILE A 36 -16.22 8.73 -6.45
N ASP A 37 -16.55 8.27 -5.24
CA ASP A 37 -15.72 7.30 -4.53
C ASP A 37 -15.73 5.92 -5.20
N LEU A 38 -14.71 5.12 -4.87
CA LEU A 38 -14.48 3.82 -5.49
C LEU A 38 -15.65 2.84 -5.26
N LEU A 39 -16.27 2.85 -4.07
CA LEU A 39 -17.44 2.01 -3.76
C LEU A 39 -18.65 2.40 -4.61
N SER A 40 -18.90 3.69 -4.80
CA SER A 40 -19.94 4.18 -5.72
C SER A 40 -19.71 3.69 -7.16
N ARG A 41 -18.47 3.75 -7.65
CA ARG A 41 -18.12 3.22 -8.98
C ARG A 41 -18.39 1.73 -9.08
N TYR A 42 -18.00 0.95 -8.08
CA TYR A 42 -18.25 -0.49 -8.08
C TYR A 42 -19.74 -0.83 -8.01
N ILE A 43 -20.56 -0.10 -7.23
CA ILE A 43 -22.01 -0.30 -7.16
C ILE A 43 -22.67 -0.02 -8.52
N HIS A 44 -22.21 1.01 -9.24
CA HIS A 44 -22.70 1.30 -10.58
C HIS A 44 -22.35 0.18 -11.58
N LEU A 45 -21.13 -0.35 -11.50
CA LEU A 45 -20.65 -1.48 -12.32
C LEU A 45 -21.30 -2.82 -11.93
N GLN A 46 -21.88 -2.94 -10.73
CA GLN A 46 -22.49 -4.17 -10.21
C GLN A 46 -23.67 -4.66 -11.07
N LYS A 47 -24.33 -3.78 -11.85
CA LYS A 47 -25.52 -4.15 -12.65
C LYS A 47 -25.31 -5.38 -13.55
N ASN A 48 -24.07 -5.71 -13.92
CA ASN A 48 -23.77 -6.83 -14.82
C ASN A 48 -22.70 -7.84 -14.32
N ASN A 49 -22.22 -7.80 -13.06
CA ASN A 49 -21.07 -8.63 -12.66
C ASN A 49 -21.11 -9.21 -11.23
N THR A 50 -20.89 -10.51 -11.10
CA THR A 50 -20.93 -11.27 -9.82
C THR A 50 -19.65 -11.15 -8.98
N GLY A 51 -18.54 -10.67 -9.56
CA GLY A 51 -17.25 -10.50 -8.88
C GLY A 51 -17.14 -9.33 -7.89
N PHE A 52 -18.19 -8.49 -7.80
CA PHE A 52 -18.20 -7.26 -6.99
C PHE A 52 -17.77 -7.44 -5.52
N PRO A 53 -18.28 -8.43 -4.75
CA PRO A 53 -17.87 -8.59 -3.35
C PRO A 53 -16.39 -8.95 -3.18
N ALA A 54 -15.84 -9.73 -4.11
CA ALA A 54 -14.43 -10.15 -4.06
C ALA A 54 -13.48 -8.98 -4.31
N TRP A 55 -13.80 -8.08 -5.25
CA TRP A 55 -12.99 -6.88 -5.51
C TRP A 55 -13.00 -5.91 -4.33
N MET A 56 -14.15 -5.73 -3.70
CA MET A 56 -14.28 -4.91 -2.49
C MET A 56 -13.45 -5.46 -1.33
N PHE A 57 -13.53 -6.78 -1.13
CA PHE A 57 -12.72 -7.47 -0.13
C PHE A 57 -11.23 -7.33 -0.38
N SER A 58 -10.81 -7.53 -1.63
CA SER A 58 -9.41 -7.36 -2.05
C SER A 58 -8.89 -5.95 -1.79
N ASN A 59 -9.66 -4.91 -2.11
CA ASN A 59 -9.25 -3.52 -1.90
C ASN A 59 -9.05 -3.16 -0.43
N VAL A 60 -9.96 -3.60 0.45
CA VAL A 60 -9.85 -3.30 1.88
C VAL A 60 -8.59 -3.94 2.46
N ILE A 61 -8.33 -5.21 2.14
CA ILE A 61 -7.15 -5.93 2.63
C ILE A 61 -5.86 -5.34 2.05
N ALA A 62 -5.86 -5.03 0.75
CA ALA A 62 -4.68 -4.49 0.08
C ALA A 62 -4.22 -3.18 0.72
N GLY A 63 -5.16 -2.31 1.12
CA GLY A 63 -4.85 -1.02 1.76
C GLY A 63 -4.61 -1.09 3.27
N SER A 64 -5.22 -2.04 4.00
CA SER A 64 -5.12 -2.09 5.45
C SER A 64 -3.77 -2.62 5.93
N ASP A 65 -3.41 -3.82 5.49
CA ASP A 65 -2.31 -4.57 6.08
C ASP A 65 -0.97 -3.99 5.63
N SER A 66 -0.90 -3.55 4.38
CA SER A 66 0.32 -3.01 3.81
C SER A 66 0.72 -1.66 4.44
N VAL A 67 -0.21 -0.72 4.51
CA VAL A 67 0.01 0.59 5.13
C VAL A 67 0.25 0.45 6.63
N GLY A 68 -0.51 -0.43 7.30
CA GLY A 68 -0.33 -0.72 8.72
C GLY A 68 1.08 -1.24 9.03
N THR A 69 1.62 -2.09 8.16
CA THR A 69 2.99 -2.62 8.28
C THR A 69 4.03 -1.50 8.18
N VAL A 70 3.98 -0.67 7.14
CA VAL A 70 4.94 0.45 6.97
C VAL A 70 4.84 1.44 8.13
N MET A 71 3.63 1.85 8.50
CA MET A 71 3.43 2.80 9.60
C MET A 71 3.96 2.27 10.94
N ARG A 72 3.74 0.99 11.22
CA ARG A 72 4.26 0.34 12.43
C ARG A 72 5.80 0.35 12.42
N THR A 73 6.42 -0.04 11.32
CA THR A 73 7.88 -0.09 11.19
C THR A 73 8.49 1.29 11.34
N LEU A 74 7.92 2.30 10.66
CA LEU A 74 8.34 3.69 10.76
C LEU A 74 8.32 4.17 12.22
N LEU A 75 7.18 4.04 12.90
CA LEU A 75 7.02 4.50 14.27
C LEU A 75 7.96 3.76 15.23
N PHE A 76 8.13 2.44 15.05
CA PHE A 76 9.06 1.67 15.87
C PHE A 76 10.49 2.19 15.74
N HIS A 77 11.00 2.36 14.53
CA HIS A 77 12.39 2.82 14.32
C HIS A 77 12.60 4.27 14.75
N LEU A 78 11.62 5.15 14.54
CA LEU A 78 11.69 6.53 15.05
C LEU A 78 11.77 6.56 16.59
N LEU A 79 11.08 5.66 17.29
CA LEU A 79 11.11 5.60 18.75
C LEU A 79 12.39 4.94 19.31
N VAL A 80 12.95 3.96 18.58
CA VAL A 80 14.20 3.29 18.96
C VAL A 80 15.42 4.17 18.70
N TYR A 81 15.43 4.93 17.61
CA TYR A 81 16.55 5.78 17.20
C TYR A 81 16.20 7.26 17.36
N SER A 82 16.46 7.81 18.54
CA SER A 82 16.08 9.19 18.90
C SER A 82 16.67 10.26 17.96
N SER A 83 17.89 10.07 17.48
CA SER A 83 18.53 10.97 16.50
C SER A 83 17.73 11.08 15.20
N THR A 84 17.15 9.97 14.76
CA THR A 84 16.33 9.92 13.53
C THR A 84 15.04 10.70 13.73
N LEU A 85 14.39 10.53 14.89
CA LEU A 85 13.18 11.27 15.24
C LEU A 85 13.43 12.77 15.40
N GLU A 86 14.51 13.17 16.06
CA GLU A 86 14.88 14.57 16.23
C GLU A 86 15.08 15.25 14.88
N LYS A 87 15.82 14.63 13.97
CA LYS A 87 16.04 15.14 12.61
C LYS A 87 14.75 15.26 11.81
N LEU A 88 13.83 14.30 11.93
CA LEU A 88 12.52 14.38 11.27
C LEU A 88 11.69 15.53 11.84
N HIS A 89 11.71 15.70 13.16
CA HIS A 89 11.01 16.79 13.83
C HIS A 89 11.55 18.17 13.43
N GLU A 90 12.86 18.30 13.26
CA GLU A 90 13.49 19.52 12.75
C GLU A 90 13.05 19.85 11.33
N GLU A 91 13.04 18.87 10.43
CA GLU A 91 12.54 19.06 9.05
C GLU A 91 11.07 19.50 9.05
N LEU A 92 10.21 18.83 9.83
CA LEU A 92 8.78 19.15 9.93
C LEU A 92 8.53 20.54 10.53
N LYS A 93 9.38 21.01 11.45
CA LYS A 93 9.31 22.36 12.03
C LYS A 93 9.78 23.43 11.06
N ALA A 94 10.82 23.15 10.28
CA ALA A 94 11.37 24.07 9.30
C ALA A 94 10.47 24.20 8.06
N ALA A 95 9.65 23.18 7.78
CA ALA A 95 8.72 23.19 6.67
C ALA A 95 7.53 24.13 6.90
N ASP A 96 7.24 24.97 5.91
CA ASP A 96 6.04 25.81 5.88
C ASP A 96 4.83 25.00 5.39
N LEU A 97 4.24 24.23 6.30
CA LEU A 97 3.13 23.32 6.03
C LEU A 97 1.78 23.94 6.39
N SER A 98 0.74 23.67 5.59
CA SER A 98 -0.61 24.16 5.92
C SER A 98 -1.14 23.54 7.22
N ARG A 99 -1.82 24.34 8.03
CA ARG A 99 -2.42 23.91 9.31
C ARG A 99 -3.96 23.94 9.24
N PRO A 100 -4.66 23.07 9.99
CA PRO A 100 -4.14 22.02 10.88
C PRO A 100 -3.68 20.76 10.15
N PHE A 101 -4.08 20.58 8.88
CA PHE A 101 -3.72 19.42 8.08
C PHE A 101 -2.88 19.86 6.88
N PRO A 102 -1.66 19.34 6.71
CA PRO A 102 -0.83 19.66 5.56
C PRO A 102 -1.39 19.00 4.29
N ARG A 103 -1.23 19.65 3.15
CA ARG A 103 -1.60 19.07 1.86
C ARG A 103 -0.57 18.05 1.44
N TYR A 104 -0.99 16.99 0.75
CA TYR A 104 -0.09 15.96 0.23
C TYR A 104 1.08 16.54 -0.59
N ASN A 105 0.81 17.56 -1.42
CA ASN A 105 1.83 18.22 -2.24
C ASN A 105 2.89 19.00 -1.45
N GLU A 106 2.62 19.32 -0.19
CA GLU A 106 3.59 19.96 0.71
C GLU A 106 4.45 18.88 1.38
N VAL A 107 3.80 17.86 1.92
CA VAL A 107 4.46 16.75 2.65
C VAL A 107 5.36 15.91 1.74
N ARG A 108 4.93 15.62 0.50
CA ARG A 108 5.71 14.79 -0.44
C ARG A 108 7.04 15.41 -0.89
N LYS A 109 7.28 16.68 -0.56
CA LYS A 109 8.51 17.40 -0.90
C LYS A 109 9.56 17.33 0.21
N LEU A 110 9.22 16.76 1.37
CA LEU A 110 10.10 16.66 2.52
C LEU A 110 11.03 15.46 2.34
N PRO A 111 12.32 15.68 2.03
CA PRO A 111 13.22 14.60 1.64
C PRO A 111 13.50 13.62 2.77
N TYR A 112 13.59 14.09 4.02
CA TYR A 112 13.92 13.21 5.14
C TYR A 112 12.70 12.40 5.59
N LEU A 113 11.51 12.98 5.60
CA LEU A 113 10.27 12.22 5.77
C LEU A 113 10.10 11.13 4.70
N ASP A 114 10.32 11.46 3.43
CA ASP A 114 10.26 10.48 2.34
C ASP A 114 11.29 9.37 2.56
N ALA A 115 12.53 9.72 2.89
CA ALA A 115 13.58 8.76 3.23
C ALA A 115 13.17 7.84 4.39
N CYS A 116 12.60 8.36 5.48
CA CYS A 116 12.11 7.54 6.59
C CYS A 116 11.03 6.54 6.15
N VAL A 117 10.09 6.96 5.29
CA VAL A 117 9.02 6.08 4.77
C VAL A 117 9.59 5.01 3.86
N GLN A 118 10.51 5.37 2.96
CA GLN A 118 11.19 4.41 2.08
C GLN A 118 12.00 3.40 2.89
N GLU A 119 12.72 3.86 3.92
CA GLU A 119 13.54 3.02 4.79
C GLU A 119 12.70 2.04 5.61
N ALA A 120 11.56 2.50 6.13
CA ALA A 120 10.60 1.61 6.80
C ALA A 120 10.09 0.50 5.86
N ALA A 121 9.85 0.82 4.58
CA ALA A 121 9.45 -0.15 3.57
C ALA A 121 10.60 -1.05 3.10
N GLN A 122 11.84 -0.58 3.15
CA GLN A 122 13.04 -1.35 2.82
C GLN A 122 13.30 -2.43 3.89
N ILE A 123 13.38 -2.03 5.16
CA ILE A 123 13.71 -2.89 6.30
C ILE A 123 12.62 -3.95 6.53
N HIS A 124 11.35 -3.53 6.48
CA HIS A 124 10.21 -4.41 6.74
C HIS A 124 9.13 -4.22 5.67
N PRO A 125 9.37 -4.78 4.47
CA PRO A 125 8.44 -4.64 3.35
C PRO A 125 7.08 -5.29 3.70
N PRO A 126 5.96 -4.64 3.38
CA PRO A 126 4.61 -5.20 3.54
C PRO A 126 4.40 -6.57 2.92
N PHE A 127 5.12 -6.85 1.84
CA PHE A 127 5.05 -8.11 1.11
C PHE A 127 6.48 -8.66 0.97
N ALA A 128 6.76 -9.76 1.65
CA ALA A 128 8.02 -10.50 1.56
C ALA A 128 7.88 -11.82 0.77
N LEU A 129 6.83 -11.91 -0.05
CA LEU A 129 6.61 -13.06 -0.94
C LEU A 129 7.43 -12.90 -2.21
N PRO A 130 7.89 -14.01 -2.83
CA PRO A 130 8.48 -13.96 -4.16
C PRO A 130 7.45 -13.43 -5.16
N PHE A 131 7.70 -12.28 -5.77
CA PHE A 131 6.81 -11.71 -6.79
C PHE A 131 6.97 -12.45 -8.12
N GLU A 132 6.32 -13.59 -8.24
CA GLU A 132 6.43 -14.48 -9.40
C GLU A 132 5.99 -13.82 -10.72
N ARG A 133 6.76 -14.08 -11.78
CA ARG A 133 6.49 -13.77 -13.18
C ARG A 133 6.80 -14.99 -14.01
N VAL A 134 6.02 -15.22 -15.06
CA VAL A 134 6.25 -16.29 -16.01
C VAL A 134 6.98 -15.71 -17.21
N VAL A 135 8.08 -16.35 -17.62
CA VAL A 135 8.81 -15.96 -18.82
C VAL A 135 7.90 -16.13 -20.06
N PRO A 136 7.77 -15.10 -20.90
CA PRO A 136 6.85 -15.12 -22.05
C PRO A 136 7.33 -16.07 -23.14
N ASP A 137 6.47 -16.24 -24.14
CA ASP A 137 6.73 -17.06 -25.32
C ASP A 137 8.03 -16.65 -26.03
N GLY A 138 8.84 -17.63 -26.41
CA GLY A 138 10.14 -17.41 -27.04
C GLY A 138 11.31 -17.14 -26.07
N GLY A 139 11.06 -17.10 -24.76
CA GLY A 139 12.10 -16.93 -23.75
C GLY A 139 12.60 -15.49 -23.59
N ILE A 140 13.46 -15.26 -22.60
CA ILE A 140 14.06 -13.93 -22.33
C ILE A 140 15.49 -14.05 -21.80
N THR A 141 16.35 -13.11 -22.16
CA THR A 141 17.69 -12.98 -21.57
C THR A 141 17.67 -11.98 -20.41
N VAL A 142 18.04 -12.41 -19.20
CA VAL A 142 18.17 -11.54 -18.02
C VAL A 142 19.58 -11.67 -17.46
N LEU A 143 20.29 -10.55 -17.28
CA LEU A 143 21.67 -10.52 -16.78
C LEU A 143 22.61 -11.50 -17.52
N GLY A 144 22.46 -11.57 -18.85
CA GLY A 144 23.25 -12.47 -19.71
C GLY A 144 22.86 -13.95 -19.64
N ARG A 145 21.83 -14.32 -18.87
CA ARG A 145 21.30 -15.68 -18.78
C ARG A 145 20.01 -15.82 -19.59
N ASN A 146 19.98 -16.80 -20.48
CA ASN A 146 18.76 -17.16 -21.19
C ASN A 146 17.82 -17.96 -20.29
N LEU A 147 16.59 -17.49 -20.18
CA LEU A 147 15.51 -18.11 -19.45
C LEU A 147 14.50 -18.66 -20.46
N PRO A 148 14.21 -19.98 -20.45
CA PRO A 148 13.21 -20.57 -21.32
C PRO A 148 11.81 -20.04 -21.06
N GLU A 149 10.97 -20.07 -22.09
CA GLU A 149 9.51 -19.88 -21.99
C GLU A 149 8.91 -20.72 -20.85
N GLY A 150 7.92 -20.16 -20.14
CA GLY A 150 7.23 -20.85 -19.06
C GLY A 150 8.01 -20.93 -17.74
N THR A 151 9.27 -20.49 -17.70
CA THR A 151 10.05 -20.43 -16.46
C THR A 151 9.41 -19.44 -15.49
N VAL A 152 9.18 -19.85 -14.24
CA VAL A 152 8.74 -18.95 -13.17
C VAL A 152 9.97 -18.30 -12.55
N VAL A 153 10.02 -16.96 -12.58
CA VAL A 153 11.06 -16.15 -11.94
C VAL A 153 10.44 -15.27 -10.87
N ALA A 154 11.12 -15.09 -9.75
CA ALA A 154 10.65 -14.23 -8.67
C ALA A 154 11.82 -13.59 -7.94
N GLY A 155 11.60 -12.36 -7.46
CA GLY A 155 12.46 -11.71 -6.48
C GLY A 155 11.75 -11.63 -5.14
N ASN A 156 12.47 -11.91 -4.05
CA ASN A 156 11.98 -11.65 -2.70
C ASN A 156 12.44 -10.25 -2.26
N PRO A 157 11.53 -9.28 -2.07
CA PRO A 157 11.90 -7.94 -1.64
C PRO A 157 12.67 -7.91 -0.32
N TYR A 158 12.33 -8.79 0.62
CA TYR A 158 13.04 -8.87 1.91
C TYR A 158 14.50 -9.27 1.73
N VAL A 159 14.84 -10.08 0.71
CA VAL A 159 16.24 -10.45 0.46
C VAL A 159 16.95 -9.35 -0.33
N VAL A 160 16.30 -8.82 -1.37
CA VAL A 160 16.89 -7.79 -2.24
C VAL A 160 17.15 -6.50 -1.48
N ASN A 161 16.25 -6.11 -0.58
CA ASN A 161 16.35 -4.88 0.20
C ASN A 161 17.52 -4.88 1.20
N TRP A 162 18.14 -6.04 1.44
CA TRP A 162 19.27 -6.20 2.36
C TRP A 162 20.59 -6.46 1.61
N ASP A 163 20.61 -6.36 0.27
CA ASP A 163 21.81 -6.57 -0.53
C ASP A 163 22.77 -5.36 -0.40
N PRO A 164 23.97 -5.54 0.18
CA PRO A 164 24.91 -4.43 0.38
C PRO A 164 25.43 -3.84 -0.93
N ASN A 165 25.41 -4.61 -2.03
CA ASN A 165 25.81 -4.10 -3.34
C ASN A 165 24.82 -3.06 -3.88
N THR A 166 23.57 -3.11 -3.43
CA THR A 166 22.49 -2.20 -3.85
C THR A 166 22.29 -1.07 -2.85
N PHE A 167 22.29 -1.38 -1.55
CA PHE A 167 21.90 -0.44 -0.50
C PHE A 167 23.07 0.09 0.35
N GLY A 168 24.29 -0.41 0.16
CA GLY A 168 25.47 0.03 0.91
C GLY A 168 25.84 -0.92 2.06
N GLU A 169 26.96 -0.63 2.73
CA GLU A 169 27.46 -1.46 3.84
C GLU A 169 26.52 -1.46 5.05
N ASP A 170 25.70 -0.41 5.20
CA ASP A 170 24.72 -0.22 6.25
C ASP A 170 23.38 -0.93 5.99
N ALA A 171 23.25 -1.67 4.88
CA ALA A 171 22.04 -2.44 4.54
C ALA A 171 21.66 -3.53 5.57
N VAL A 172 22.58 -3.91 6.46
CA VAL A 172 22.40 -4.98 7.45
C VAL A 172 22.24 -4.46 8.89
N PHE A 173 22.29 -3.13 9.07
CA PHE A 173 22.54 -2.40 10.33
C PHE A 173 23.94 -2.55 10.93
#